data_AF-A0A8U0R0C7-F1
#
_entry.id   AF-A0A8U0R0C7-F1
#
_cell.length_a   1.000
_cell.length_b   1.000
_cell.length_c   1.000
_cell.angle_alpha   90.00
_cell.angle_beta   90.00
_cell.angle_gamma   90.00
#
_symmetry.space_group_name_H-M   'P 1'
#
loop_
_entity.id
_entity.type
_entity.pdbx_description
1 polymer ?
#
loop_
_entity_poly.entity_id
_entity_poly.type
_entity_poly.pdbx_seq_one_letter_code
_entity_poly.pdbx_strand_id
1 'polypeptide(L)'
;MSGAAAGGAQSCIGAAAASCSSAGNSFVAAGGGVGIAGRLPSRVLEHVFSYLDLYDLMRCSLVCWHWNNCLADENSEVWRSLCARSLSEEALRSDILCNLPTYKGKLKSYQHALSSHDCSRNVYVKKNGFTLHRNPIAQSTDGARGKIGFSEGRHAWEIWWEGPLGTVAVIGIATKRAAMQCQGYVALLGTDDQSWGWNLVDNNLLHNGEVNGNFPQCNNAPKYQCNGVRPQIGERIRVILDMDNKTLAFERGFEFLGVAFRGLPKACLFPAVSAVYGNTEVTMVYLGKPLDG
;
A
#
# COMPACT_ATOMS: atom_id res chain seq x y z
N MET A 1 37.48 26.68 -45.42
CA MET A 1 38.85 27.02 -45.91
C MET A 1 39.67 27.31 -44.64
N SER A 2 40.42 26.34 -44.11
CA SER A 2 41.82 25.97 -44.48
C SER A 2 42.86 26.92 -43.85
N GLY A 3 43.89 26.50 -43.12
CA GLY A 3 44.37 25.18 -42.64
C GLY A 3 45.12 25.36 -41.28
N ALA A 4 45.45 24.33 -40.48
CA ALA A 4 46.57 23.38 -40.65
C ALA A 4 47.95 24.10 -40.79
N ALA A 5 49.08 23.68 -40.20
CA ALA A 5 49.49 22.52 -39.37
C ALA A 5 50.85 22.89 -38.69
N ALA A 6 51.57 22.12 -37.85
CA ALA A 6 51.38 20.90 -37.04
C ALA A 6 52.64 20.68 -36.15
N GLY A 7 52.58 19.79 -35.14
CA GLY A 7 53.77 19.29 -34.40
C GLY A 7 53.72 19.49 -32.88
N GLY A 8 54.11 18.53 -32.03
CA GLY A 8 54.59 17.17 -32.31
C GLY A 8 54.44 16.25 -31.08
N ALA A 9 54.48 14.95 -31.30
CA ALA A 9 54.28 13.94 -30.26
C ALA A 9 55.59 13.54 -29.57
N GLN A 10 55.51 13.14 -28.31
CA GLN A 10 56.45 12.17 -27.77
C GLN A 10 55.80 11.27 -26.71
N SER A 11 55.91 9.97 -26.94
CA SER A 11 55.40 8.90 -26.09
C SER A 11 56.53 8.30 -25.24
N CYS A 12 56.25 7.94 -24.00
CA CYS A 12 57.02 6.92 -23.29
C CYS A 12 56.10 6.09 -22.39
N ILE A 13 56.01 4.79 -22.72
CA ILE A 13 55.39 3.76 -21.90
C ILE A 13 56.54 3.04 -21.18
N GLY A 14 56.48 2.94 -19.86
CA GLY A 14 57.50 2.26 -19.08
C GLY A 14 56.92 1.79 -17.74
N ALA A 15 56.74 0.48 -17.59
CA ALA A 15 56.18 -0.11 -16.38
C ALA A 15 57.29 -0.33 -15.33
N ALA A 16 56.96 -0.09 -14.06
CA ALA A 16 57.69 -0.65 -12.91
C ALA A 16 56.70 -0.88 -11.76
N ALA A 17 56.62 -2.13 -11.29
CA ALA A 17 55.83 -2.47 -10.11
C ALA A 17 56.64 -2.13 -8.84
N ALA A 18 55.97 -1.56 -7.84
CA ALA A 18 56.50 -1.45 -6.48
C ALA A 18 55.38 -1.79 -5.49
N SER A 19 55.48 -2.97 -4.89
CA SER A 19 54.66 -3.40 -3.77
C SER A 19 55.16 -2.75 -2.48
N CYS A 20 54.28 -2.11 -1.72
CA CYS A 20 54.58 -1.67 -0.35
C CYS A 20 53.35 -1.81 0.55
N SER A 21 53.27 -2.96 1.21
CA SER A 21 52.31 -3.23 2.27
C SER A 21 52.62 -2.40 3.52
N SER A 22 51.66 -1.62 4.00
CA SER A 22 51.57 -1.19 5.41
C SER A 22 50.10 -0.99 5.73
N ALA A 23 49.53 -1.90 6.51
CA ALA A 23 49.44 -1.83 7.97
C ALA A 23 48.28 -0.92 8.40
N GLY A 24 47.27 -1.54 9.01
CA GLY A 24 45.93 -1.00 9.09
C GLY A 24 45.77 0.28 9.90
N ASN A 25 44.70 1.01 9.59
CA ASN A 25 44.04 1.90 10.54
C ASN A 25 42.56 1.54 10.59
N SER A 26 42.24 0.58 11.45
CA SER A 26 40.86 0.27 11.81
C SER A 26 40.28 1.46 12.58
N PHE A 27 39.30 2.15 11.99
CA PHE A 27 38.45 3.10 12.72
C PHE A 27 37.59 2.36 13.73
N VAL A 28 38.16 2.11 14.91
CA VAL A 28 37.41 1.65 16.08
C VAL A 28 36.65 2.86 16.61
N ALA A 29 35.39 3.01 16.18
CA ALA A 29 34.46 3.89 16.85
C ALA A 29 34.30 3.40 18.29
N ALA A 30 34.84 4.14 19.26
CA ALA A 30 34.73 3.87 20.68
C ALA A 30 33.30 4.16 21.18
N GLY A 31 32.36 3.30 20.78
CA GLY A 31 30.98 3.31 21.27
C GLY A 31 30.86 2.67 22.65
N GLY A 32 30.04 3.25 23.51
CA GLY A 32 29.81 2.76 24.88
C GLY A 32 29.37 1.30 24.93
N GLY A 33 29.67 0.63 26.04
CA GLY A 33 29.61 -0.83 26.20
C GLY A 33 28.32 -1.48 25.71
N VAL A 34 28.35 -1.97 24.47
CA VAL A 34 27.24 -2.77 23.90
C VAL A 34 27.22 -4.13 24.59
N GLY A 35 26.10 -4.42 25.26
CA GLY A 35 25.86 -5.70 25.93
C GLY A 35 25.96 -6.90 24.99
N ILE A 36 26.12 -8.09 25.56
CA ILE A 36 26.40 -9.35 24.83
C ILE A 36 25.45 -9.60 23.64
N ALA A 37 24.18 -9.20 23.77
CA ALA A 37 23.17 -9.24 22.72
C ALA A 37 23.60 -8.61 21.37
N GLY A 38 24.37 -7.53 21.39
CA GLY A 38 24.86 -6.85 20.19
C GLY A 38 26.07 -7.52 19.52
N ARG A 39 26.57 -8.65 20.05
CA ARG A 39 27.75 -9.36 19.52
C ARG A 39 27.43 -10.69 18.81
N LEU A 40 26.16 -11.11 18.78
CA LEU A 40 25.77 -12.32 18.08
C LEU A 40 25.93 -12.16 16.55
N PRO A 41 26.46 -13.17 15.82
CA PRO A 41 26.51 -13.13 14.36
C PRO A 41 25.11 -12.97 13.75
N SER A 42 24.98 -12.20 12.67
CA SER A 42 23.69 -11.88 12.04
C SER A 42 22.85 -13.12 11.72
N ARG A 43 23.47 -14.20 11.23
CA ARG A 43 22.76 -15.49 10.97
C ARG A 43 22.12 -16.11 12.21
N VAL A 44 22.72 -15.96 13.38
CA VAL A 44 22.14 -16.45 14.65
C VAL A 44 20.97 -15.57 15.06
N LEU A 45 21.10 -14.25 14.89
CA LEU A 45 20.00 -13.31 15.15
C LEU A 45 18.84 -13.53 14.18
N GLU A 46 19.08 -13.67 12.88
CA GLU A 46 18.07 -14.00 11.87
C GLU A 46 17.33 -15.30 12.22
N HIS A 47 18.06 -16.36 12.59
CA HIS A 47 17.43 -17.61 12.99
C HIS A 47 16.57 -17.48 14.26
N VAL A 48 17.01 -16.72 15.27
CA VAL A 48 16.20 -16.45 16.48
C VAL A 48 14.98 -15.58 16.13
N PHE A 49 15.17 -14.55 15.31
CA PHE A 49 14.13 -13.61 14.89
C PHE A 49 13.07 -14.28 14.01
N SER A 50 13.39 -15.33 13.23
CA SER A 50 12.41 -16.03 12.38
C SER A 50 11.28 -16.73 13.16
N TYR A 51 11.48 -16.97 14.46
CA TYR A 51 10.45 -17.53 15.35
C TYR A 51 9.51 -16.47 15.95
N LEU A 52 9.95 -15.21 16.03
CA LEU A 52 9.21 -14.11 16.65
C LEU A 52 7.99 -13.68 15.82
N ASP A 53 7.04 -13.00 16.47
CA ASP A 53 5.94 -12.35 15.76
C ASP A 53 6.32 -10.93 15.30
N LEU A 54 5.41 -10.28 14.56
CA LEU A 54 5.66 -8.94 14.04
C LEU A 54 5.86 -7.89 15.14
N TYR A 55 5.23 -8.04 16.30
CA TYR A 55 5.29 -7.09 17.40
C TYR A 55 6.66 -7.15 18.10
N ASP A 56 7.14 -8.35 18.38
CA ASP A 56 8.46 -8.57 18.97
C ASP A 56 9.59 -8.23 18.00
N LEU A 57 9.42 -8.45 16.68
CA LEU A 57 10.38 -7.98 15.68
C LEU A 57 10.51 -6.45 15.65
N MET A 58 9.39 -5.71 15.70
CA MET A 58 9.43 -4.24 15.77
C MET A 58 10.13 -3.75 17.04
N ARG A 59 9.95 -4.44 18.17
CA ARG A 59 10.69 -4.16 19.41
C ARG A 59 12.18 -4.47 19.26
N CYS A 60 12.54 -5.61 18.66
CA CYS A 60 13.94 -6.00 18.42
C CYS A 60 14.69 -4.98 17.56
N SER A 61 14.05 -4.39 16.54
CA SER A 61 14.68 -3.31 15.76
C SER A 61 14.98 -2.04 16.54
N LEU A 62 14.40 -1.84 17.73
CA LEU A 62 14.68 -0.68 18.59
C LEU A 62 15.77 -0.95 19.66
N VAL A 63 16.22 -2.18 19.83
CA VAL A 63 17.16 -2.56 20.91
C VAL A 63 18.57 -2.01 20.66
N CYS A 64 19.10 -2.17 19.45
CA CYS A 64 20.41 -1.63 19.07
C CYS A 64 20.57 -1.56 17.55
N TRP A 65 21.55 -0.77 17.09
CA TRP A 65 21.86 -0.63 15.66
C TRP A 65 22.11 -1.96 14.94
N HIS A 66 22.82 -2.90 15.58
CA HIS A 66 23.12 -4.22 14.99
C HIS A 66 21.85 -5.03 14.73
N TRP A 67 20.92 -5.07 15.70
CA TRP A 67 19.64 -5.77 15.57
C TRP A 67 18.74 -5.10 14.53
N ASN A 68 18.68 -3.76 14.51
CA ASN A 68 18.00 -3.00 13.46
C ASN A 68 18.56 -3.34 12.07
N ASN A 69 19.89 -3.38 11.93
CA ASN A 69 20.56 -3.70 10.66
C ASN A 69 20.28 -5.14 10.20
N CYS A 70 20.21 -6.12 11.12
CA CYS A 70 19.78 -7.49 10.80
C CYS A 70 18.32 -7.57 10.33
N LEU A 71 17.46 -6.62 10.73
CA LEU A 71 16.05 -6.53 10.34
C LEU A 71 15.77 -5.52 9.20
N ALA A 72 16.83 -4.89 8.68
CA ALA A 72 16.74 -3.87 7.64
C ALA A 72 16.52 -4.46 6.24
N ASP A 73 17.09 -5.63 5.93
CA ASP A 73 16.72 -6.38 4.73
C ASP A 73 15.29 -6.90 4.85
N GLU A 74 14.37 -6.26 4.14
CA GLU A 74 12.95 -6.58 4.07
C GLU A 74 12.63 -7.91 3.37
N ASN A 75 13.64 -8.55 2.76
CA ASN A 75 13.55 -9.84 2.06
C ASN A 75 14.38 -10.97 2.70
N SER A 76 14.89 -10.74 3.91
CA SER A 76 15.58 -11.74 4.74
C SER A 76 14.68 -12.94 5.09
N GLU A 77 15.31 -14.02 5.58
CA GLU A 77 14.59 -15.22 6.02
C GLU A 77 13.55 -14.92 7.11
N VAL A 78 13.85 -13.99 8.01
CA VAL A 78 12.93 -13.52 9.08
C VAL A 78 11.58 -13.11 8.51
N TRP A 79 11.58 -12.18 7.54
CA TRP A 79 10.33 -11.69 6.96
C TRP A 79 9.65 -12.73 6.09
N ARG A 80 10.41 -13.59 5.39
CA ARG A 80 9.86 -14.69 4.59
C ARG A 80 9.11 -15.70 5.45
N SER A 81 9.72 -16.14 6.55
CA SER A 81 9.15 -17.11 7.49
C SER A 81 7.94 -16.53 8.23
N LEU A 82 7.99 -15.25 8.64
CA LEU A 82 6.82 -14.56 9.20
C LEU A 82 5.70 -14.38 8.16
N CYS A 83 6.02 -14.08 6.91
CA CYS A 83 5.04 -14.02 5.80
C CYS A 83 4.30 -15.35 5.64
N ALA A 84 5.03 -16.47 5.54
CA ALA A 84 4.46 -17.79 5.35
C ALA A 84 3.58 -18.25 6.53
N ARG A 85 3.86 -17.77 7.75
CA ARG A 85 3.03 -18.00 8.94
C ARG A 85 1.80 -17.09 9.04
N SER A 86 1.83 -15.90 8.45
CA SER A 86 0.81 -14.85 8.67
C SER A 86 -0.16 -14.66 7.50
N LEU A 87 0.28 -14.97 6.28
CA LEU A 87 -0.50 -14.81 5.05
C LEU A 87 -0.91 -16.17 4.51
N SER A 88 -2.03 -16.24 3.79
CA SER A 88 -2.41 -17.49 3.14
C SER A 88 -1.53 -17.78 1.92
N GLU A 89 -1.33 -19.07 1.62
CA GLU A 89 -0.69 -19.52 0.38
C GLU A 89 -1.37 -18.96 -0.88
N GLU A 90 -2.70 -18.76 -0.85
CA GLU A 90 -3.48 -18.13 -1.92
C GLU A 90 -3.03 -16.67 -2.14
N ALA A 91 -2.88 -15.88 -1.08
CA ALA A 91 -2.43 -14.49 -1.17
C ALA A 91 -0.96 -14.37 -1.63
N LEU A 92 -0.11 -15.33 -1.25
CA LEU A 92 1.31 -15.35 -1.61
C LEU A 92 1.58 -15.82 -3.04
N ARG A 93 0.74 -16.71 -3.59
CA ARG A 93 0.89 -17.30 -4.93
C ARG A 93 0.08 -16.60 -6.03
N SER A 94 -0.87 -15.74 -5.66
CA SER A 94 -1.71 -14.98 -6.60
C SER A 94 -1.13 -13.61 -6.95
N ASP A 95 -1.70 -13.00 -7.99
CA ASP A 95 -1.33 -11.65 -8.44
C ASP A 95 -1.74 -10.53 -7.44
N ILE A 96 -2.41 -10.85 -6.32
CA ILE A 96 -2.87 -9.85 -5.32
C ILE A 96 -1.69 -8.99 -4.83
N LEU A 97 -0.59 -9.63 -4.44
CA LEU A 97 0.57 -8.98 -3.81
C LEU A 97 1.73 -8.73 -4.80
N CYS A 98 1.46 -8.70 -6.11
CA CYS A 98 2.51 -8.56 -7.14
C CYS A 98 3.26 -7.21 -7.07
N ASN A 99 2.57 -6.12 -6.69
CA ASN A 99 3.13 -4.77 -6.58
C ASN A 99 3.88 -4.53 -5.25
N LEU A 100 4.07 -5.57 -4.43
CA LEU A 100 4.82 -5.51 -3.16
C LEU A 100 6.11 -6.34 -3.27
N PRO A 101 7.27 -5.70 -3.50
CA PRO A 101 8.52 -6.40 -3.78
C PRO A 101 9.18 -7.03 -2.54
N THR A 102 8.71 -6.72 -1.33
CA THR A 102 9.32 -7.20 -0.08
C THR A 102 8.33 -7.99 0.79
N TYR A 103 8.80 -9.03 1.48
CA TYR A 103 7.97 -9.78 2.43
C TYR A 103 7.48 -8.89 3.58
N LYS A 104 8.33 -7.98 4.08
CA LYS A 104 7.93 -6.96 5.07
C LYS A 104 6.82 -6.05 4.53
N GLY A 105 6.88 -5.65 3.27
CA GLY A 105 5.83 -4.90 2.58
C GLY A 105 4.51 -5.67 2.48
N LYS A 106 4.56 -6.98 2.19
CA LYS A 106 3.39 -7.88 2.18
C LYS A 106 2.74 -8.00 3.56
N LEU A 107 3.53 -8.17 4.62
CA LEU A 107 3.06 -8.17 6.01
C LEU A 107 2.43 -6.84 6.40
N LYS A 108 3.09 -5.71 6.08
CA LYS A 108 2.56 -4.36 6.30
C LYS A 108 1.21 -4.20 5.60
N SER A 109 1.11 -4.60 4.33
CA SER A 109 -0.13 -4.53 3.57
C SER A 109 -1.27 -5.30 4.24
N TYR A 110 -1.01 -6.49 4.76
CA TYR A 110 -1.98 -7.29 5.51
C TYR A 110 -2.47 -6.62 6.80
N GLN A 111 -1.60 -5.89 7.52
CA GLN A 111 -2.01 -5.09 8.67
C GLN A 111 -2.95 -3.94 8.29
N HIS A 112 -2.83 -3.39 7.07
CA HIS A 112 -3.65 -2.29 6.57
C HIS A 112 -4.87 -2.75 5.74
N ALA A 113 -5.02 -4.05 5.45
CA ALA A 113 -6.13 -4.61 4.66
C ALA A 113 -7.52 -4.34 5.28
N LEU A 114 -8.59 -4.69 4.55
CA LEU A 114 -9.98 -4.52 5.02
C LEU A 114 -10.23 -5.29 6.32
N SER A 115 -11.03 -4.71 7.22
CA SER A 115 -11.32 -5.26 8.54
C SER A 115 -12.54 -6.16 8.52
N SER A 116 -12.39 -7.39 9.03
CA SER A 116 -13.50 -8.30 9.33
C SER A 116 -14.31 -7.91 10.57
N HIS A 117 -13.87 -6.90 11.32
CA HIS A 117 -14.50 -6.42 12.55
C HIS A 117 -15.13 -5.02 12.37
N ASP A 118 -14.97 -4.40 11.21
CA ASP A 118 -15.44 -3.03 10.93
C ASP A 118 -16.04 -2.96 9.52
N CYS A 119 -17.08 -3.75 9.34
CA CYS A 119 -17.80 -3.96 8.09
C CYS A 119 -19.28 -4.26 8.33
N SER A 120 -20.10 -4.24 7.27
CA SER A 120 -21.49 -4.73 7.33
C SER A 120 -21.54 -6.21 7.77
N ARG A 121 -22.63 -6.61 8.42
CA ARG A 121 -22.97 -8.03 8.69
C ARG A 121 -23.21 -8.86 7.42
N ASN A 122 -23.41 -8.22 6.26
CA ASN A 122 -23.65 -8.88 4.98
C ASN A 122 -22.37 -9.12 4.16
N VAL A 123 -21.21 -8.71 4.66
CA VAL A 123 -19.91 -8.92 3.99
C VAL A 123 -18.98 -9.69 4.92
N TYR A 124 -17.98 -10.35 4.34
CA TYR A 124 -16.91 -11.00 5.08
C TYR A 124 -15.58 -10.88 4.32
N VAL A 125 -14.45 -10.97 5.02
CA VAL A 125 -13.13 -11.02 4.40
C VAL A 125 -12.80 -12.49 4.08
N LYS A 126 -12.38 -12.78 2.85
CA LYS A 126 -12.00 -14.12 2.39
C LYS A 126 -10.74 -14.62 3.10
N LYS A 127 -10.47 -15.92 2.97
CA LYS A 127 -9.29 -16.60 3.55
C LYS A 127 -7.94 -16.00 3.11
N ASN A 128 -7.90 -15.28 1.97
CA ASN A 128 -6.72 -14.54 1.54
C ASN A 128 -6.43 -13.28 2.40
N GLY A 129 -7.43 -12.76 3.13
CA GLY A 129 -7.26 -11.63 4.06
C GLY A 129 -7.23 -10.23 3.43
N PHE A 130 -7.33 -10.13 2.10
CA PHE A 130 -7.29 -8.87 1.34
C PHE A 130 -8.61 -8.59 0.59
N THR A 131 -9.33 -9.65 0.22
CA THR A 131 -10.58 -9.57 -0.53
C THR A 131 -11.80 -9.61 0.39
N LEU A 132 -12.65 -8.59 0.31
CA LEU A 132 -14.00 -8.59 0.86
C LEU A 132 -14.94 -9.26 -0.14
N HIS A 133 -15.84 -10.12 0.34
CA HIS A 133 -16.93 -10.72 -0.43
C HIS A 133 -18.28 -10.24 0.15
N ARG A 134 -19.20 -9.86 -0.73
CA ARG A 134 -20.56 -9.43 -0.35
C ARG A 134 -21.61 -10.51 -0.63
N ASN A 135 -22.33 -10.93 0.41
CA ASN A 135 -23.45 -11.87 0.27
C ASN A 135 -24.57 -11.27 -0.61
N PRO A 136 -25.35 -12.10 -1.34
CA PRO A 136 -26.36 -11.64 -2.29
C PRO A 136 -27.65 -11.16 -1.58
N ILE A 137 -27.54 -10.07 -0.84
CA ILE A 137 -28.65 -9.47 -0.08
C ILE A 137 -29.30 -8.36 -0.93
N ALA A 138 -30.61 -8.47 -1.17
CA ALA A 138 -31.40 -7.47 -1.88
C ALA A 138 -31.66 -6.24 -1.01
N GLN A 139 -31.84 -5.07 -1.64
CA GLN A 139 -32.18 -3.80 -1.00
C GLN A 139 -31.26 -3.44 0.20
N SER A 140 -29.96 -3.66 0.03
CA SER A 140 -28.94 -3.37 1.04
C SER A 140 -27.70 -2.81 0.35
N THR A 141 -27.09 -1.79 0.96
CA THR A 141 -25.74 -1.31 0.61
C THR A 141 -24.81 -1.63 1.77
N ASP A 142 -23.67 -2.22 1.45
CA ASP A 142 -22.81 -2.85 2.44
C ASP A 142 -21.35 -2.46 2.18
N GLY A 143 -20.65 -2.07 3.24
CA GLY A 143 -19.29 -1.56 3.17
C GLY A 143 -18.36 -2.11 4.25
N ALA A 144 -17.10 -1.69 4.17
CA ALA A 144 -16.07 -2.00 5.15
C ALA A 144 -15.00 -0.91 5.19
N ARG A 145 -14.35 -0.78 6.36
CA ARG A 145 -13.14 0.02 6.56
C ARG A 145 -11.88 -0.84 6.59
N GLY A 146 -10.74 -0.22 6.27
CA GLY A 146 -9.41 -0.75 6.58
C GLY A 146 -9.21 -0.97 8.07
N LYS A 147 -8.33 -1.90 8.44
CA LYS A 147 -7.97 -2.19 9.85
C LYS A 147 -7.32 -0.98 10.56
N ILE A 148 -6.59 -0.17 9.81
CA ILE A 148 -5.82 0.98 10.31
C ILE A 148 -6.30 2.25 9.60
N GLY A 149 -6.52 3.32 10.38
CA GLY A 149 -6.80 4.67 9.88
C GLY A 149 -5.58 5.58 10.04
N PHE A 150 -5.56 6.66 9.28
CA PHE A 150 -4.43 7.58 9.13
C PHE A 150 -4.81 8.96 9.66
N SER A 151 -3.87 9.65 10.33
CA SER A 151 -4.07 11.00 10.90
C SER A 151 -3.04 12.03 10.41
N GLU A 152 -1.93 11.56 9.84
CA GLU A 152 -0.74 12.31 9.39
C GLU A 152 -0.08 11.54 8.24
N GLY A 153 0.75 12.18 7.42
CA GLY A 153 1.52 11.53 6.36
C GLY A 153 0.78 11.27 5.05
N ARG A 154 1.50 10.71 4.08
CA ARG A 154 1.00 10.33 2.74
C ARG A 154 0.91 8.81 2.63
N HIS A 155 -0.24 8.33 2.16
CA HIS A 155 -0.63 6.92 2.15
C HIS A 155 -1.22 6.51 0.81
N ALA A 156 -0.84 5.34 0.31
CA ALA A 156 -1.38 4.77 -0.92
C ALA A 156 -1.79 3.32 -0.78
N TRP A 157 -2.89 2.96 -1.44
CA TRP A 157 -3.37 1.59 -1.59
C TRP A 157 -3.99 1.38 -2.96
N GLU A 158 -3.86 0.18 -3.50
CA GLU A 158 -4.60 -0.28 -4.68
C GLU A 158 -5.92 -0.90 -4.26
N ILE A 159 -6.93 -0.75 -5.12
CA ILE A 159 -8.25 -1.34 -4.96
C ILE A 159 -8.84 -1.73 -6.32
N TRP A 160 -9.50 -2.87 -6.37
CA TRP A 160 -10.18 -3.35 -7.56
C TRP A 160 -11.38 -4.24 -7.20
N TRP A 161 -12.36 -4.22 -8.09
CA TRP A 161 -13.52 -5.11 -8.10
C TRP A 161 -13.26 -6.35 -8.94
N GLU A 162 -13.79 -7.46 -8.46
CA GLU A 162 -13.94 -8.71 -9.18
C GLU A 162 -15.44 -8.99 -9.38
N GLY A 163 -15.83 -9.22 -10.63
CA GLY A 163 -17.23 -9.25 -11.07
C GLY A 163 -17.88 -7.85 -11.24
N PRO A 164 -19.21 -7.78 -11.43
CA PRO A 164 -19.93 -6.54 -11.74
C PRO A 164 -20.01 -5.57 -10.54
N LEU A 165 -19.94 -4.26 -10.82
CA LEU A 165 -20.18 -3.19 -9.84
C LEU A 165 -21.64 -3.15 -9.33
N GLY A 166 -22.59 -3.54 -10.18
CA GLY A 166 -24.01 -3.29 -9.94
C GLY A 166 -24.42 -1.84 -10.26
N THR A 167 -25.46 -1.34 -9.58
CA THR A 167 -25.94 0.05 -9.76
C THR A 167 -25.11 1.07 -8.99
N VAL A 168 -24.37 0.65 -7.96
CA VAL A 168 -23.57 1.53 -7.10
C VAL A 168 -22.34 0.79 -6.58
N ALA A 169 -21.16 1.34 -6.83
CA ALA A 169 -19.90 0.89 -6.23
C ALA A 169 -19.04 2.11 -5.91
N VAL A 170 -18.69 2.27 -4.63
CA VAL A 170 -18.02 3.48 -4.14
C VAL A 170 -16.72 3.10 -3.43
N ILE A 171 -15.64 3.80 -3.79
CA ILE A 171 -14.35 3.75 -3.10
C ILE A 171 -14.06 5.11 -2.44
N GLY A 172 -13.33 5.10 -1.34
CA GLY A 172 -12.87 6.35 -0.74
C GLY A 172 -12.36 6.18 0.67
N ILE A 173 -12.75 7.11 1.54
CA ILE A 173 -12.32 7.17 2.93
C ILE A 173 -13.48 7.52 3.86
N ALA A 174 -13.38 7.08 5.11
CA ALA A 174 -14.40 7.34 6.13
C ALA A 174 -13.77 7.55 7.52
N THR A 175 -14.43 8.33 8.37
CA THR A 175 -14.15 8.30 9.81
C THR A 175 -14.67 6.99 10.43
N LYS A 176 -14.31 6.74 11.68
CA LYS A 176 -14.85 5.61 12.46
C LYS A 176 -16.37 5.70 12.71
N ARG A 177 -16.99 6.88 12.53
CA ARG A 177 -18.42 7.13 12.80
C ARG A 177 -19.33 6.85 11.60
N ALA A 178 -18.82 6.86 10.38
CA ALA A 178 -19.63 6.61 9.18
C ALA A 178 -20.32 5.23 9.25
N ALA A 179 -21.56 5.14 8.77
CA ALA A 179 -22.26 3.86 8.68
C ALA A 179 -21.60 2.95 7.63
N MET A 180 -21.46 1.65 7.94
CA MET A 180 -20.96 0.63 6.99
C MET A 180 -22.09 -0.25 6.41
N GLN A 181 -23.34 0.05 6.73
CA GLN A 181 -24.51 -0.62 6.18
C GLN A 181 -25.71 0.35 6.15
N CYS A 182 -26.50 0.30 5.08
CA CYS A 182 -27.82 0.93 5.03
C CYS A 182 -28.79 0.15 4.13
N GLN A 183 -30.08 0.49 4.20
CA GLN A 183 -31.13 -0.11 3.37
C GLN A 183 -31.22 0.60 2.01
N GLY A 184 -31.57 -0.16 0.98
CA GLY A 184 -31.63 0.29 -0.41
C GLY A 184 -30.30 0.18 -1.15
N TYR A 185 -30.31 0.56 -2.43
CA TYR A 185 -29.11 0.65 -3.28
C TYR A 185 -28.71 2.13 -3.39
N VAL A 186 -27.85 2.58 -2.49
CA VAL A 186 -27.45 3.99 -2.36
C VAL A 186 -25.94 4.11 -2.27
N ALA A 187 -25.39 5.28 -2.59
CA ALA A 187 -23.96 5.51 -2.51
C ALA A 187 -23.52 5.87 -1.08
N LEU A 188 -23.48 4.85 -0.21
CA LEU A 188 -23.27 4.95 1.23
C LEU A 188 -22.04 5.79 1.63
N LEU A 189 -20.91 5.65 0.94
CA LEU A 189 -19.78 6.55 1.18
C LEU A 189 -20.03 7.91 0.51
N GLY A 190 -20.16 8.93 1.34
CA GLY A 190 -20.50 10.29 0.94
C GLY A 190 -21.93 10.72 1.32
N THR A 191 -22.76 9.86 1.91
CA THR A 191 -24.11 10.27 2.37
C THR A 191 -24.11 11.23 3.55
N ASP A 192 -22.98 11.35 4.26
CA ASP A 192 -22.82 12.15 5.47
C ASP A 192 -21.49 12.93 5.46
N ASP A 193 -21.28 13.74 6.51
CA ASP A 193 -20.03 14.47 6.75
C ASP A 193 -18.88 13.55 7.27
N GLN A 194 -19.15 12.26 7.45
CA GLN A 194 -18.21 11.27 7.98
C GLN A 194 -17.49 10.47 6.89
N SER A 195 -17.84 10.66 5.62
CA SER A 195 -17.29 9.88 4.50
C SER A 195 -17.14 10.69 3.21
N TRP A 196 -16.17 10.30 2.38
CA TRP A 196 -15.87 10.86 1.07
C TRP A 196 -15.74 9.71 0.09
N GLY A 197 -16.52 9.73 -1.00
CA GLY A 197 -16.63 8.61 -1.92
C GLY A 197 -16.56 9.01 -3.39
N TRP A 198 -15.95 8.18 -4.23
CA TRP A 198 -16.06 8.22 -5.68
C TRP A 198 -16.88 7.02 -6.15
N ASN A 199 -18.06 7.28 -6.73
CA ASN A 199 -18.92 6.26 -7.32
C ASN A 199 -18.42 5.91 -8.73
N LEU A 200 -17.93 4.68 -8.89
CA LEU A 200 -17.31 4.15 -10.10
C LEU A 200 -18.31 3.85 -11.23
N VAL A 201 -19.61 3.81 -10.92
CA VAL A 201 -20.67 3.55 -11.92
C VAL A 201 -21.01 4.82 -12.70
N ASP A 202 -21.12 5.95 -12.00
CA ASP A 202 -21.57 7.24 -12.56
C ASP A 202 -20.44 8.28 -12.67
N ASN A 203 -19.23 7.92 -12.22
CA ASN A 203 -18.08 8.81 -12.13
C ASN A 203 -18.35 10.07 -11.28
N ASN A 204 -19.09 9.93 -10.17
CA ASN A 204 -19.50 11.05 -9.31
C ASN A 204 -18.74 11.06 -7.98
N LEU A 205 -18.31 12.24 -7.54
CA LEU A 205 -17.78 12.48 -6.19
C LEU A 205 -18.91 12.80 -5.22
N LEU A 206 -18.81 12.27 -4.01
CA LEU A 206 -19.87 12.26 -3.02
C LEU A 206 -19.33 12.63 -1.64
N HIS A 207 -19.96 13.61 -0.99
CA HIS A 207 -19.71 13.99 0.39
C HIS A 207 -20.91 14.78 0.96
N ASN A 208 -21.19 14.65 2.26
CA ASN A 208 -22.23 15.42 2.94
C ASN A 208 -23.65 15.28 2.33
N GLY A 209 -23.93 14.14 1.69
CA GLY A 209 -25.21 13.87 1.00
C GLY A 209 -25.33 14.51 -0.39
N GLU A 210 -24.30 15.21 -0.87
CA GLU A 210 -24.30 15.93 -2.14
C GLU A 210 -23.41 15.25 -3.20
N VAL A 211 -23.65 15.61 -4.46
CA VAL A 211 -22.79 15.24 -5.60
C VAL A 211 -21.85 16.40 -5.89
N ASN A 212 -20.58 16.28 -5.50
CA ASN A 212 -19.56 17.32 -5.59
C ASN A 212 -18.99 17.50 -7.02
N GLY A 213 -19.54 16.80 -8.01
CA GLY A 213 -19.16 16.88 -9.42
C GLY A 213 -18.72 15.54 -10.01
N ASN A 214 -18.41 15.55 -11.31
CA ASN A 214 -17.91 14.37 -12.01
C ASN A 214 -16.38 14.25 -11.88
N PHE A 215 -15.88 13.01 -11.85
CA PHE A 215 -14.46 12.67 -11.74
C PHE A 215 -14.18 11.34 -12.47
N PRO A 216 -13.12 11.24 -13.29
CA PRO A 216 -12.08 12.27 -13.55
C PRO A 216 -12.59 13.52 -14.28
N GLN A 217 -11.90 14.66 -14.09
CA GLN A 217 -12.24 15.93 -14.75
C GLN A 217 -11.71 15.99 -16.19
N CYS A 218 -12.17 15.08 -17.06
CA CYS A 218 -11.80 15.04 -18.46
C CYS A 218 -13.00 14.76 -19.38
N ASN A 219 -12.91 15.18 -20.63
CA ASN A 219 -13.98 14.98 -21.61
C ASN A 219 -14.06 13.50 -22.00
N ASN A 220 -15.26 12.91 -21.97
CA ASN A 220 -15.47 11.45 -22.02
C ASN A 220 -14.66 10.67 -20.96
N ALA A 221 -14.74 11.11 -19.70
CA ALA A 221 -14.20 10.40 -18.55
C ALA A 221 -14.47 8.88 -18.61
N PRO A 222 -13.43 8.02 -18.71
CA PRO A 222 -13.63 6.60 -18.88
C PRO A 222 -14.28 5.99 -17.64
N LYS A 223 -15.29 5.14 -17.84
CA LYS A 223 -15.90 4.38 -16.75
C LYS A 223 -14.99 3.23 -16.33
N TYR A 224 -15.05 2.87 -15.06
CA TYR A 224 -14.35 1.72 -14.50
C TYR A 224 -14.67 0.43 -15.27
N GLN A 225 -13.63 -0.28 -15.74
CA GLN A 225 -13.82 -1.50 -16.51
C GLN A 225 -13.65 -2.75 -15.63
N CYS A 226 -14.69 -3.60 -15.57
CA CYS A 226 -14.64 -4.92 -14.93
C CYS A 226 -14.03 -6.02 -15.85
N ASN A 227 -13.55 -5.63 -17.04
CA ASN A 227 -13.05 -6.49 -18.10
C ASN A 227 -11.54 -6.29 -18.31
N GLY A 228 -10.75 -6.39 -17.25
CA GLY A 228 -9.30 -6.25 -17.31
C GLY A 228 -8.61 -7.41 -18.04
N VAL A 229 -7.27 -7.45 -17.92
CA VAL A 229 -6.38 -8.40 -18.64
C VAL A 229 -6.74 -9.88 -18.42
N ARG A 230 -7.43 -10.20 -17.31
CA ARG A 230 -8.09 -11.49 -17.10
C ARG A 230 -9.60 -11.26 -17.01
N PRO A 231 -10.45 -12.06 -17.68
CA PRO A 231 -11.89 -11.96 -17.48
C PRO A 231 -12.22 -12.16 -16.00
N GLN A 232 -13.09 -11.29 -15.47
CA GLN A 232 -13.51 -11.14 -14.07
C GLN A 232 -12.68 -10.22 -13.15
N ILE A 233 -11.44 -9.82 -13.49
CA ILE A 233 -10.68 -8.84 -12.69
C ILE A 233 -10.78 -7.46 -13.34
N GLY A 234 -11.26 -6.46 -12.61
CA GLY A 234 -11.33 -5.07 -13.10
C GLY A 234 -10.02 -4.28 -13.00
N GLU A 235 -10.08 -3.02 -13.43
CA GLU A 235 -8.94 -2.09 -13.37
C GLU A 235 -8.48 -1.85 -11.91
N ARG A 236 -7.16 -1.77 -11.68
CA ARG A 236 -6.63 -1.33 -10.38
C ARG A 236 -6.63 0.19 -10.29
N ILE A 237 -7.43 0.72 -9.38
CA ILE A 237 -7.36 2.12 -8.96
C ILE A 237 -6.40 2.19 -7.78
N ARG A 238 -5.41 3.07 -7.83
CA ARG A 238 -4.64 3.45 -6.64
C ARG A 238 -5.27 4.70 -6.04
N VAL A 239 -5.51 4.65 -4.74
CA VAL A 239 -6.00 5.77 -3.95
C VAL A 239 -4.81 6.39 -3.22
N ILE A 240 -4.68 7.71 -3.26
CA ILE A 240 -3.63 8.47 -2.58
C ILE A 240 -4.28 9.42 -1.58
N LEU A 241 -4.09 9.14 -0.29
CA LEU A 241 -4.51 9.99 0.81
C LEU A 241 -3.31 10.79 1.32
N ASP A 242 -3.41 12.10 1.25
CA ASP A 242 -2.44 13.03 1.82
C ASP A 242 -3.06 13.70 3.05
N MET A 243 -2.67 13.22 4.24
CA MET A 243 -3.13 13.76 5.52
C MET A 243 -2.37 15.04 5.91
N ASP A 244 -1.33 15.43 5.20
CA ASP A 244 -0.57 16.66 5.49
C ASP A 244 -1.18 17.83 4.70
N ASN A 245 -1.36 17.64 3.39
CA ASN A 245 -2.00 18.59 2.47
C ASN A 245 -3.54 18.52 2.45
N LYS A 246 -4.14 17.55 3.17
CA LYS A 246 -5.59 17.35 3.30
C LYS A 246 -6.30 17.08 1.97
N THR A 247 -5.75 16.16 1.17
CA THR A 247 -6.31 15.79 -0.14
C THR A 247 -6.49 14.28 -0.33
N LEU A 248 -7.51 13.90 -1.10
CA LEU A 248 -7.68 12.55 -1.64
C LEU A 248 -7.57 12.62 -3.17
N ALA A 249 -6.70 11.80 -3.75
CA ALA A 249 -6.46 11.69 -5.19
C ALA A 249 -6.55 10.24 -5.64
N PHE A 250 -6.68 10.04 -6.95
CA PHE A 250 -6.78 8.71 -7.56
C PHE A 250 -5.85 8.59 -8.77
N GLU A 251 -5.30 7.39 -8.97
CA GLU A 251 -4.55 6.99 -10.15
C GLU A 251 -5.15 5.70 -10.73
N ARG A 252 -4.97 5.49 -12.02
CA ARG A 252 -5.35 4.26 -12.72
C ARG A 252 -4.18 3.76 -13.55
N GLY A 253 -3.59 2.64 -13.14
CA GLY A 253 -2.32 2.16 -13.71
C GLY A 253 -1.19 3.18 -13.49
N PHE A 254 -0.83 3.92 -14.55
CA PHE A 254 0.18 4.99 -14.52
C PHE A 254 -0.41 6.39 -14.80
N GLU A 255 -1.74 6.49 -14.91
CA GLU A 255 -2.45 7.74 -15.18
C GLU A 255 -2.93 8.39 -13.87
N PHE A 256 -2.46 9.62 -13.58
CA PHE A 256 -2.97 10.40 -12.45
C PHE A 256 -4.30 11.08 -12.83
N LEU A 257 -5.39 10.71 -12.16
CA LEU A 257 -6.75 11.15 -12.49
C LEU A 257 -7.11 12.52 -11.90
N GLY A 258 -6.27 13.03 -10.98
CA GLY A 258 -6.48 14.30 -10.29
C GLY A 258 -6.78 14.15 -8.80
N VAL A 259 -6.86 15.31 -8.13
CA VAL A 259 -7.32 15.42 -6.74
C VAL A 259 -8.85 15.50 -6.73
N ALA A 260 -9.49 14.50 -6.13
CA ALA A 260 -10.94 14.44 -6.00
C ALA A 260 -11.46 15.29 -4.84
N PHE A 261 -10.83 15.19 -3.66
CA PHE A 261 -11.25 15.93 -2.47
C PHE A 261 -10.11 16.76 -1.89
N ARG A 262 -10.45 17.95 -1.37
CA ARG A 262 -9.54 18.90 -0.72
C ARG A 262 -10.16 19.37 0.59
N GLY A 263 -9.33 19.82 1.53
CA GLY A 263 -9.81 20.30 2.84
C GLY A 263 -10.31 19.17 3.74
N LEU A 264 -9.79 17.95 3.58
CA LEU A 264 -10.09 16.83 4.47
C LEU A 264 -9.89 17.21 5.95
N PRO A 265 -10.74 16.72 6.87
CA PRO A 265 -10.69 17.13 8.26
C PRO A 265 -9.43 16.64 8.97
N LYS A 266 -9.10 17.30 10.09
CA LYS A 266 -8.08 16.79 11.04
C LYS A 266 -8.67 15.67 11.91
N ALA A 267 -9.00 14.56 11.28
CA ALA A 267 -9.55 13.35 11.91
C ALA A 267 -8.77 12.11 11.45
N CYS A 268 -8.95 10.99 12.16
CA CYS A 268 -8.43 9.69 11.71
C CYS A 268 -9.34 9.13 10.60
N LEU A 269 -8.78 8.97 9.40
CA LEU A 269 -9.48 8.54 8.19
C LEU A 269 -9.03 7.15 7.75
N PHE A 270 -10.00 6.26 7.54
CA PHE A 270 -9.79 4.86 7.16
C PHE A 270 -10.08 4.70 5.67
N PRO A 271 -9.30 3.91 4.92
CA PRO A 271 -9.72 3.39 3.61
C PRO A 271 -11.10 2.76 3.74
N ALA A 272 -12.00 3.01 2.79
CA ALA A 272 -13.36 2.51 2.85
C ALA A 272 -13.91 2.13 1.47
N VAL A 273 -14.82 1.16 1.47
CA VAL A 273 -15.61 0.77 0.29
C VAL A 273 -17.07 0.54 0.64
N SER A 274 -17.96 0.69 -0.35
CA SER A 274 -19.35 0.21 -0.28
C SER A 274 -19.82 -0.33 -1.62
N ALA A 275 -20.56 -1.45 -1.60
CA ALA A 275 -21.08 -2.13 -2.79
C ALA A 275 -22.54 -2.60 -2.59
N VAL A 276 -23.26 -2.77 -3.71
CA VAL A 276 -24.65 -3.26 -3.73
C VAL A 276 -24.84 -4.56 -4.50
N TYR A 277 -23.88 -4.96 -5.33
CA TYR A 277 -24.00 -6.17 -6.14
C TYR A 277 -23.83 -7.45 -5.30
N GLY A 278 -24.55 -8.51 -5.64
CA GLY A 278 -24.47 -9.79 -4.93
C GLY A 278 -23.30 -10.62 -5.43
N ASN A 279 -22.56 -11.27 -4.51
CA ASN A 279 -21.35 -12.06 -4.80
C ASN A 279 -20.20 -11.25 -5.44
N THR A 280 -20.24 -9.91 -5.36
CA THR A 280 -19.11 -9.09 -5.79
C THR A 280 -17.97 -9.20 -4.78
N GLU A 281 -16.75 -9.14 -5.28
CA GLU A 281 -15.54 -9.20 -4.48
C GLU A 281 -14.70 -7.94 -4.69
N VAL A 282 -14.13 -7.44 -3.60
CA VAL A 282 -13.38 -6.18 -3.58
C VAL A 282 -12.06 -6.40 -2.86
N THR A 283 -10.95 -6.30 -3.58
CA THR A 283 -9.62 -6.54 -3.03
C THR A 283 -8.91 -5.21 -2.81
N MET A 284 -8.33 -5.02 -1.61
CA MET A 284 -7.58 -3.81 -1.24
C MET A 284 -6.17 -4.18 -0.77
N VAL A 285 -5.15 -3.56 -1.36
CA VAL A 285 -3.73 -3.81 -1.06
C VAL A 285 -3.03 -2.49 -0.77
N TYR A 286 -2.64 -2.28 0.49
CA TYR A 286 -1.89 -1.11 0.90
C TYR A 286 -0.43 -1.18 0.42
N LEU A 287 0.07 -0.08 -0.14
CA LEU A 287 1.39 0.01 -0.77
C LEU A 287 2.41 0.72 0.12
N GLY A 288 1.97 1.63 0.98
CA GLY A 288 2.86 2.44 1.83
C GLY A 288 2.75 3.93 1.52
N LYS A 289 3.89 4.63 1.55
CA LYS A 289 3.98 6.01 1.07
C LYS A 289 3.97 5.98 -0.46
N PRO A 290 3.18 6.83 -1.16
CA PRO A 290 3.23 6.90 -2.61
C PRO A 290 4.61 7.37 -3.10
N LEU A 291 4.93 7.03 -4.36
CA LEU A 291 6.21 7.30 -5.02
C LEU A 291 6.18 8.57 -5.90
N ASP A 292 5.13 9.40 -5.76
CA ASP A 292 4.98 10.67 -6.46
C ASP A 292 5.74 11.80 -5.74
N GLY A 293 6.79 12.31 -6.39
CA GLY A 293 7.70 13.35 -5.87
C GLY A 293 9.15 13.08 -6.24
#